data_AF-A0A345UNP2-F1
#
_entry.id   AF-A0A345UNP2-F1
#
_cell.length_a   1.000
_cell.length_b   1.000
_cell.length_c   1.000
_cell.angle_alpha   90.00
_cell.angle_beta   90.00
_cell.angle_gamma   90.00
#
_symmetry.space_group_name_H-M   'P 1'
#
loop_
_entity.id
_entity.type
_entity.pdbx_description
1 polymer ?
#
loop_
_entity_poly.entity_id
_entity_poly.type
_entity_poly.pdbx_seq_one_letter_code
_entity_poly.pdbx_strand_id
1 'polypeptide(L)'
;MESLSTERINARVPRQQKQFFEQAAQLGGFRSLTDFILHAAQQKADLIVSEHQTILASKRDQEIFFEAITSPAEPNKHLKEAADRYKKLIDNL
;
A
#
# COMPACT_ATOMS: atom_id res chain seq x y z
N MET A 1 25.30 7.95 -4.63
CA MET A 1 24.59 7.87 -3.34
C MET A 1 23.73 9.12 -3.29
N GLU A 2 22.43 9.02 -3.60
CA GLU A 2 21.52 10.15 -3.43
C GLU A 2 21.59 10.57 -1.96
N SER A 3 21.99 11.82 -1.71
CA SER A 3 21.85 12.44 -0.40
C SER A 3 20.39 12.41 -0.02
N LEU A 4 20.06 12.01 1.23
CA LEU A 4 18.71 12.12 1.79
C LEU A 4 18.24 13.58 1.69
N SER A 5 17.55 13.92 0.59
CA SER A 5 17.04 15.27 0.35
C SER A 5 15.82 15.49 1.21
N THR A 6 15.86 16.50 2.07
CA THR A 6 14.72 16.88 2.90
C THR A 6 13.73 17.70 2.08
N GLU A 7 12.45 17.35 2.16
CA GLU A 7 11.36 18.07 1.50
C GLU A 7 10.44 18.76 2.51
N ARG A 8 9.82 19.87 2.11
CA ARG A 8 8.93 20.65 3.00
C ARG A 8 7.46 20.33 2.78
N ILE A 9 6.78 19.92 3.85
CA ILE A 9 5.32 19.80 3.87
C ILE A 9 4.68 21.18 4.08
N ASN A 10 3.82 21.60 3.15
CA ASN A 10 3.12 22.88 3.21
C ASN A 10 1.65 22.67 3.60
N ALA A 11 1.24 23.20 4.77
CA ALA A 11 -0.15 23.13 5.22
C ALA A 11 -0.59 24.43 5.90
N ARG A 12 -1.87 24.79 5.71
CA ARG A 12 -2.55 25.85 6.47
C ARG A 12 -3.66 25.21 7.30
N VAL A 13 -3.67 25.49 8.59
CA VAL A 13 -4.65 24.94 9.53
C VAL A 13 -5.37 26.08 10.26
N PRO A 14 -6.70 26.02 10.43
CA PRO A 14 -7.44 26.95 11.27
C PRO A 14 -6.89 26.99 12.70
N ARG A 15 -7.00 28.14 13.36
CA ARG A 15 -6.48 28.34 14.73
C ARG A 15 -7.01 27.29 15.71
N GLN A 16 -8.31 27.00 15.67
CA GLN A 16 -8.95 26.03 16.56
C GLN A 16 -8.38 24.61 16.36
N GLN A 17 -8.12 24.23 15.10
CA GLN A 17 -7.54 22.93 14.78
C GLN A 17 -6.09 22.83 15.25
N LYS A 18 -5.30 23.90 15.08
CA LYS A 18 -3.93 23.97 15.62
C LYS A 18 -3.92 23.77 17.13
N GLN A 19 -4.80 24.47 17.85
CA GLN A 19 -4.90 24.36 19.32
C GLN A 19 -5.26 22.94 19.77
N PHE A 20 -6.19 22.30 19.06
CA PHE A 20 -6.54 20.91 19.33
C PHE A 20 -5.35 19.96 19.12
N PHE A 21 -4.60 20.12 18.04
CA PHE A 21 -3.40 19.31 17.79
C PHE A 21 -2.29 19.57 18.82
N GLU A 22 -2.12 20.81 19.30
CA GLU A 22 -1.18 21.14 20.37
C GLU A 22 -1.56 20.45 21.68
N GLN A 23 -2.85 20.45 22.04
CA GLN A 23 -3.35 19.72 23.19
C GLN A 23 -3.12 18.20 23.05
N ALA A 24 -3.42 17.63 21.89
CA ALA A 24 -3.17 16.22 21.61
C ALA A 24 -1.68 15.86 21.69
N ALA A 25 -0.81 16.70 21.13
CA ALA A 25 0.64 16.53 21.19
C ALA A 25 1.15 16.52 22.64
N GLN A 26 0.65 17.45 23.47
CA GLN A 26 1.01 17.51 24.89
C GLN A 26 0.55 16.26 25.66
N LEU A 27 -0.70 15.84 25.46
CA LEU A 27 -1.26 14.65 26.12
C LEU A 27 -0.56 13.36 25.67
N GLY A 28 -0.15 13.28 24.40
CA GLY A 28 0.58 12.15 23.83
C GLY A 28 2.08 12.13 24.15
N GLY A 29 2.61 13.14 24.84
CA GLY A 29 4.02 13.20 25.21
C GLY A 29 4.98 13.52 24.06
N PHE A 30 4.49 14.13 22.97
CA PHE A 30 5.31 14.51 21.82
C PHE A 30 6.19 15.72 22.13
N ARG A 31 7.38 15.78 21.51
CA ARG A 31 8.34 16.86 21.77
C ARG A 31 7.93 18.18 21.13
N SER A 32 7.11 18.13 20.08
CA SER A 32 6.58 19.29 19.37
C SER A 32 5.30 18.96 18.60
N LEU A 33 4.57 19.99 18.17
CA LEU A 33 3.43 19.84 17.27
C LEU A 33 3.84 19.19 15.93
N THR A 34 5.01 19.55 15.40
CA THR A 34 5.52 18.98 14.14
C THR A 34 5.81 17.49 14.28
N ASP A 35 6.43 17.09 15.38
CA ASP A 35 6.70 15.68 15.72
C ASP A 35 5.41 14.87 15.79
N PHE A 36 4.39 15.39 16.49
CA PHE A 36 3.05 14.80 16.52
C PHE A 36 2.43 14.65 15.13
N ILE A 37 2.43 15.71 14.31
CA ILE A 37 1.83 15.69 12.97
C ILE A 37 2.53 14.68 12.06
N LEU A 38 3.87 14.66 12.07
CA LEU A 38 4.64 13.72 11.26
C LEU A 38 4.38 12.28 11.69
N HIS A 39 4.37 12.00 12.99
CA HIS A 39 4.08 10.66 13.51
C HIS A 39 2.66 10.20 13.15
N ALA A 40 1.65 11.07 13.34
CA ALA A 40 0.27 10.75 13.01
C ALA A 40 0.08 10.52 11.50
N ALA A 41 0.71 11.35 10.66
CA ALA A 41 0.68 11.19 9.21
C ALA A 41 1.36 9.88 8.77
N GLN A 42 2.54 9.55 9.32
CA GLN A 42 3.24 8.30 9.04
C GLN A 42 2.40 7.08 9.41
N GLN A 43 1.85 7.06 10.63
CA GLN A 43 1.02 5.94 11.10
C GLN A 43 -0.19 5.71 10.17
N LYS A 44 -0.85 6.79 9.73
CA LYS A 44 -2.00 6.66 8.82
C LYS A 44 -1.56 6.25 7.42
N ALA A 45 -0.42 6.74 6.94
CA ALA A 45 0.15 6.35 5.66
C ALA A 45 0.48 4.85 5.64
N ASP A 46 1.13 4.33 6.67
CA ASP A 46 1.47 2.90 6.77
C ASP A 46 0.22 2.01 6.72
N LEU A 47 -0.85 2.41 7.40
CA LEU A 47 -2.14 1.70 7.35
C LEU A 47 -2.72 1.68 5.94
N ILE A 48 -2.81 2.83 5.28
CA ILE A 48 -3.37 2.93 3.92
C ILE A 48 -2.52 2.11 2.94
N VAL A 49 -1.19 2.26 2.98
CA VAL A 49 -0.28 1.55 2.09
C VAL A 49 -0.40 0.04 2.31
N SER A 50 -0.42 -0.41 3.56
CA SER A 50 -0.62 -1.82 3.90
C SER A 50 -1.97 -2.36 3.40
N GLU A 51 -3.06 -1.63 3.62
CA GLU A 51 -4.40 -2.01 3.14
C GLU A 51 -4.44 -2.19 1.61
N HIS A 52 -3.73 -1.36 0.86
CA HIS A 52 -3.73 -1.39 -0.60
C HIS A 52 -2.67 -2.30 -1.23
N GLN A 53 -1.57 -2.60 -0.54
CA GLN A 53 -0.48 -3.44 -1.04
C GLN A 53 -0.55 -4.88 -0.56
N THR A 54 -1.37 -5.17 0.45
CA THR A 54 -1.54 -6.55 0.93
C THR A 54 -2.37 -7.35 -0.06
N ILE A 55 -1.69 -8.12 -0.91
CA ILE A 55 -2.30 -9.20 -1.70
C ILE A 55 -2.52 -10.37 -0.74
N LEU A 56 -3.72 -10.98 -0.79
CA LEU A 56 -4.10 -12.12 0.08
C LEU A 56 -4.23 -11.74 1.56
N ALA A 57 -4.95 -10.65 1.85
CA ALA A 57 -5.15 -10.19 3.23
C ALA A 57 -5.91 -11.21 4.11
N SER A 58 -6.72 -12.09 3.51
CA SER A 58 -7.42 -13.14 4.26
C SER A 58 -6.63 -14.45 4.25
N LYS A 59 -6.69 -15.18 5.37
CA LYS A 59 -6.10 -16.53 5.49
C LYS A 59 -6.64 -17.48 4.40
N ARG A 60 -7.92 -17.35 4.05
CA ARG A 60 -8.56 -18.13 2.99
C ARG A 60 -7.89 -17.88 1.63
N ASP A 61 -7.63 -16.62 1.29
CA ASP A 61 -7.00 -16.28 0.01
C ASP A 61 -5.54 -16.76 -0.02
N GLN A 62 -4.84 -16.70 1.13
CA GLN A 62 -3.48 -17.25 1.26
C GLN A 62 -3.45 -18.76 1.02
N GLU A 63 -4.41 -19.50 1.59
CA GLU A 63 -4.55 -20.95 1.38
C GLU A 63 -4.82 -21.27 -0.10
N ILE A 64 -5.77 -20.58 -0.73
CA ILE A 64 -6.09 -20.75 -2.15
C ILE A 64 -4.88 -20.45 -3.04
N PHE A 65 -4.15 -19.37 -2.76
CA PHE A 65 -2.95 -19.01 -3.52
C PHE A 65 -1.83 -20.02 -3.33
N PHE A 66 -1.60 -20.47 -2.09
CA PHE A 66 -0.58 -21.46 -1.79
C PHE A 66 -0.88 -22.80 -2.47
N GLU A 67 -2.14 -23.25 -2.45
CA GLU A 67 -2.59 -24.44 -3.17
C GLU A 67 -2.40 -24.27 -4.68
N ALA A 68 -2.74 -23.11 -5.25
CA ALA A 68 -2.55 -22.83 -6.67
C ALA A 68 -1.07 -22.88 -7.12
N ILE A 69 -0.12 -22.53 -6.24
CA ILE A 69 1.33 -22.63 -6.52
C ILE A 69 1.83 -24.07 -6.33
N THR A 70 1.43 -24.74 -5.26
CA THR A 70 1.98 -26.05 -4.88
C THR A 70 1.33 -27.22 -5.60
N SER A 71 0.08 -27.06 -6.03
CA SER A 71 -0.69 -28.03 -6.80
C SER A 71 -1.39 -27.34 -7.98
N PRO A 72 -0.63 -26.90 -8.99
CA PRO A 72 -1.17 -26.13 -10.10
C PRO A 72 -2.18 -26.96 -10.90
N ALA A 73 -3.38 -26.40 -11.10
CA ALA A 73 -4.38 -27.01 -11.95
C ALA A 73 -4.01 -26.89 -13.43
N GLU A 74 -4.40 -27.89 -14.22
CA GLU A 74 -4.26 -27.85 -15.67
C GLU A 74 -5.03 -26.67 -16.28
N PRO A 75 -4.46 -25.94 -17.26
CA PRO A 75 -5.17 -24.87 -17.95
C PRO A 75 -6.46 -25.39 -18.60
N ASN A 76 -7.56 -24.67 -18.39
CA ASN A 76 -8.83 -25.00 -19.02
C ASN A 76 -8.79 -24.78 -20.55
N LYS A 77 -9.82 -25.27 -21.25
CA LYS A 77 -9.92 -25.18 -22.71
C LYS A 77 -9.78 -23.73 -23.23
N HIS A 78 -10.40 -22.76 -22.56
CA HIS A 78 -10.34 -21.36 -22.96
C HIS A 78 -8.94 -20.74 -22.82
N LEU A 79 -8.20 -21.09 -21.76
CA LEU A 79 -6.81 -20.66 -21.58
C LEU A 79 -5.90 -21.26 -22.65
N LYS A 80 -6.08 -22.55 -22.98
CA LYS A 80 -5.33 -23.22 -24.06
C LYS A 80 -5.59 -22.55 -25.42
N GLU A 81 -6.86 -22.31 -25.75
CA GLU A 81 -7.24 -21.59 -26.98
C GLU A 81 -6.69 -20.16 -27.03
N ALA A 82 -6.67 -19.44 -25.91
CA ALA A 82 -6.10 -18.09 -25.84
C ALA A 82 -4.59 -18.08 -26.08
N ALA A 83 -3.86 -19.04 -25.49
CA ALA A 83 -2.43 -19.21 -25.74
C ALA A 83 -2.14 -19.54 -27.21
N ASP A 84 -2.96 -20.39 -27.84
CA ASP A 84 -2.81 -20.73 -29.26
C ASP A 84 -3.09 -19.53 -30.17
N ARG A 85 -4.10 -18.71 -29.85
CA ARG A 85 -4.36 -17.44 -30.58
C ARG A 85 -3.16 -16.50 -30.48
N TYR A 86 -2.57 -16.37 -29.29
CA TYR A 86 -1.41 -15.50 -29.09
C TYR A 86 -0.18 -16.00 -29.86
N LYS A 87 0.11 -17.30 -29.83
CA LYS A 87 1.20 -17.90 -30.62
C LYS A 87 1.05 -17.61 -32.11
N LYS A 88 -0.14 -17.83 -32.67
CA LYS A 88 -0.44 -17.49 -34.07
C LYS A 88 -0.26 -16.00 -34.38
N LEU A 89 -0.54 -15.11 -33.44
CA LEU A 89 -0.32 -13.67 -33.64
C LEU A 89 1.17 -13.35 -33.73
N ILE A 90 2.00 -13.97 -32.88
CA ILE A 90 3.46 -13.76 -32.88
C ILE A 90 4.13 -14.44 -34.07
N ASP A 91 3.70 -15.64 -34.47
CA ASP A 91 4.28 -16.36 -35.60
C ASP A 91 3.99 -15.70 -36.97
N ASN A 92 3.01 -14.79 -37.01
CA ASN A 92 2.65 -14.00 -38.20
C ASN A 92 3.23 -12.57 -38.18
N LEU A 93 4.08 -12.24 -37.20
CA LEU A 93 4.87 -11.00 -37.13
C LEU A 93 6.29 -11.25 -37.66
#